data_AF-A0A815BQV4-F1
#
_entry.id   AF-A0A815BQV4-F1
#
_cell.length_a   1.000
_cell.length_b   1.000
_cell.length_c   1.000
_cell.angle_alpha   90.00
_cell.angle_beta   90.00
_cell.angle_gamma   90.00
#
_symmetry.space_group_name_H-M   'P 1'
#
loop_
_entity.id
_entity.type
_entity.pdbx_description
1 polymer ?
#
loop_
_entity_poly.entity_id
_entity_poly.type
_entity_poly.pdbx_seq_one_letter_code
_entity_poly.pdbx_strand_id
1 'polypeptide(L)'
;MSVVVVISPSKYISIVTHRYGSDIYRDFIRLIHSGHILLVADSIHYKGGLGCEDAVVLHLGMYHNAVVISNDTFKPKIGEEHEYYNNISNSILFVNEKQICDNEIILNFVADGKSGADALKYVVDQAMELTKNNVDPICLNCNTEDFIPEIIRRHRIFNVNKHLERCDRVVFDHHCKLDKYANQMNMVCKQIESESNRVPIDDSLLLVLNTKKQDLIERIHDYNQKAVTFLEKNMMFRQELNEQLTALGNITTLQPVSIASKIPFHVFGSENSLDTDVVILLEDYQKPVKFIDCQKLCSKLKYELEDLNYFDREPNVNLAVVSDEGTVKWVLKGISDETNNAVYQTYHFHKQYYPLMIKQNVQRNVESKILRAVRAILSQLSKSEKRHNIKNALKINQLCVRLEILRTLVFETLNFKTNNEKILTDTVKLIAFQLGQTMALIQHKELYTKNDVIRFDCRLRPYLMREKCGLELLTVVKNEFIDMIELMFIDRPYFKTSAEILNT
;
A
#
# COMPACT_ATOMS: atom_id res chain seq x y z
N MET A 1 2.15 -37.24 -19.37
CA MET A 1 2.33 -35.92 -18.72
C MET A 1 3.13 -35.06 -19.68
N SER A 2 2.57 -33.93 -20.12
CA SER A 2 3.27 -32.97 -20.98
C SER A 2 4.02 -32.01 -20.07
N VAL A 3 5.35 -31.94 -20.20
CA VAL A 3 6.17 -30.96 -19.46
C VAL A 3 6.24 -29.69 -20.31
N VAL A 4 5.70 -28.58 -19.79
CA VAL A 4 5.79 -27.27 -20.44
C VAL A 4 6.80 -26.43 -19.69
N VAL A 5 7.80 -25.93 -20.41
CA VAL A 5 8.86 -25.08 -19.86
C VAL A 5 8.60 -23.64 -20.27
N VAL A 6 8.50 -22.73 -19.30
CA VAL A 6 8.26 -21.29 -19.56
C VAL A 6 9.58 -20.54 -19.41
N ILE A 7 10.00 -19.80 -20.43
CA ILE A 7 11.32 -19.14 -20.47
C ILE A 7 11.17 -17.67 -20.90
N SER A 8 11.87 -16.76 -20.20
CA SER A 8 11.99 -15.36 -20.59
C SER A 8 12.89 -15.21 -21.84
N PRO A 9 12.38 -14.73 -22.98
CA PRO A 9 13.11 -14.73 -24.25
C PRO A 9 14.34 -13.79 -24.24
N SER A 10 14.22 -12.64 -23.56
CA SER A 10 15.17 -11.53 -23.66
C SER A 10 16.54 -11.85 -23.05
N LYS A 11 16.60 -12.65 -21.98
CA LYS A 11 17.85 -13.11 -21.36
C LYS A 11 18.41 -14.39 -21.97
N TYR A 12 17.55 -15.34 -22.35
CA TYR A 12 18.01 -16.68 -22.75
C TYR A 12 18.41 -16.78 -24.22
N ILE A 13 17.76 -16.03 -25.13
CA ILE A 13 18.11 -16.09 -26.56
C ILE A 13 19.54 -15.59 -26.80
N SER A 14 19.99 -14.54 -26.11
CA SER A 14 21.38 -14.06 -26.25
C SER A 14 22.39 -15.06 -25.66
N ILE A 15 22.03 -15.71 -24.55
CA ILE A 15 22.88 -16.72 -23.88
C ILE A 15 23.01 -17.98 -24.73
N VAL A 16 21.89 -18.48 -25.26
CA VAL A 16 21.84 -19.70 -26.08
C VAL A 16 22.59 -19.50 -27.40
N THR A 17 22.45 -18.34 -28.04
CA THR A 17 23.13 -18.04 -29.31
C THR A 17 24.65 -17.82 -29.16
N HIS A 18 25.11 -17.19 -28.08
CA HIS A 18 26.54 -16.85 -27.94
C HIS A 18 27.39 -17.91 -27.22
N ARG A 19 26.80 -18.72 -26.34
CA ARG A 19 27.57 -19.57 -25.40
C ARG A 19 27.52 -21.07 -25.69
N TYR A 20 26.51 -21.53 -26.43
CA TYR A 20 26.19 -22.96 -26.54
C TYR A 20 26.15 -23.50 -28.00
N GLY A 21 26.43 -22.66 -29.01
CA GLY A 21 26.58 -23.08 -30.40
C GLY A 21 25.26 -23.22 -31.19
N SER A 22 25.37 -23.36 -32.52
CA SER A 22 24.22 -23.32 -33.45
C SER A 22 23.26 -24.50 -33.31
N ASP A 23 23.74 -25.65 -32.86
CA ASP A 23 22.91 -26.86 -32.75
C ASP A 23 21.97 -26.79 -31.55
N ILE A 24 22.44 -26.27 -30.41
CA ILE A 24 21.60 -26.03 -29.22
C ILE A 24 20.54 -24.96 -29.50
N TYR A 25 20.87 -23.95 -30.31
CA TYR A 25 19.88 -22.97 -30.77
C TYR A 25 18.79 -23.59 -31.64
N ARG A 26 19.15 -24.49 -32.58
CA ARG A 26 18.15 -25.19 -33.41
C ARG A 26 17.24 -26.08 -32.58
N ASP A 27 17.78 -26.79 -31.59
CA ASP A 27 16.98 -27.64 -30.72
C ASP A 27 16.06 -26.82 -29.80
N PHE A 28 16.53 -25.65 -29.33
CA PHE A 28 15.70 -24.69 -28.60
C PHE A 28 14.51 -24.17 -29.46
N ILE A 29 14.77 -23.83 -30.72
CA ILE A 29 13.73 -23.39 -31.66
C ILE A 29 12.75 -24.54 -31.98
N ARG A 30 13.24 -25.79 -32.10
CA ARG A 30 12.37 -26.96 -32.27
C ARG A 30 11.44 -27.17 -31.09
N LEU A 31 11.92 -26.97 -29.85
CA LEU A 31 11.11 -27.06 -28.63
C LEU A 31 10.03 -25.97 -28.54
N ILE A 32 10.30 -24.77 -29.08
CA ILE A 32 9.27 -23.73 -29.22
C ILE A 32 8.21 -24.18 -30.25
N HIS A 33 8.63 -24.65 -31.42
CA HIS A 33 7.71 -25.09 -32.47
C HIS A 33 6.87 -26.32 -32.08
N SER A 34 7.41 -27.22 -31.27
CA SER A 34 6.68 -28.38 -30.74
C SER A 34 5.77 -28.03 -29.55
N GLY A 35 5.68 -26.76 -29.16
CA GLY A 35 4.84 -26.30 -28.06
C GLY A 35 5.36 -26.68 -26.67
N HIS A 36 6.62 -27.10 -26.56
CA HIS A 36 7.24 -27.47 -25.28
C HIS A 36 7.79 -26.24 -24.55
N ILE A 37 8.05 -25.14 -25.27
CA ILE A 37 8.49 -23.85 -24.71
C ILE A 37 7.48 -22.76 -25.05
N LEU A 38 6.99 -22.07 -24.01
CA LEU A 38 6.15 -20.87 -24.15
C LEU A 38 7.01 -19.60 -23.98
N LEU A 39 6.94 -18.69 -24.96
CA LEU A 39 7.64 -17.41 -24.92
C LEU A 39 6.76 -16.34 -24.26
N VAL A 40 7.24 -15.73 -23.17
CA VAL A 40 6.55 -14.63 -22.48
C VAL A 40 7.10 -13.30 -23.01
N ALA A 41 6.23 -12.45 -23.55
CA ALA A 41 6.65 -11.18 -24.13
C ALA A 41 7.15 -10.21 -23.05
N ASP A 42 8.40 -9.78 -23.17
CA ASP A 42 8.96 -8.70 -22.35
C ASP A 42 8.60 -7.35 -22.99
N SER A 43 8.14 -6.38 -22.18
CA SER A 43 7.77 -5.08 -22.73
C SER A 43 9.03 -4.29 -23.09
N ILE A 44 9.24 -4.05 -24.38
CA ILE A 44 10.46 -3.44 -24.96
C ILE A 44 10.71 -1.98 -24.45
N HIS A 45 9.79 -1.40 -23.67
CA HIS A 45 9.82 0.02 -23.28
C HIS A 45 10.05 0.31 -21.80
N TYR A 46 10.20 -0.70 -20.93
CA TYR A 46 10.68 -0.43 -19.59
C TYR A 46 12.21 -0.36 -19.58
N LYS A 47 12.74 0.87 -19.50
CA LYS A 47 14.07 1.11 -18.90
C LYS A 47 13.99 0.68 -17.42
N GLY A 48 14.12 -0.61 -17.19
CA GLY A 48 13.93 -1.22 -15.87
C GLY A 48 13.63 -2.72 -15.84
N GLY A 49 13.37 -3.38 -16.98
CA GLY A 49 13.43 -4.86 -17.10
C GLY A 49 12.73 -5.66 -16.00
N LEU A 50 11.53 -5.27 -15.59
CA LEU A 50 10.72 -6.08 -14.68
C LEU A 50 9.88 -7.04 -15.52
N GLY A 51 10.45 -8.23 -15.74
CA GLY A 51 9.81 -9.31 -16.46
C GLY A 51 8.59 -9.87 -15.71
N CYS A 52 7.56 -10.25 -16.48
CA CYS A 52 6.35 -10.87 -15.93
C CYS A 52 6.43 -12.41 -15.89
N GLU A 53 7.55 -13.01 -16.30
CA GLU A 53 7.73 -14.46 -16.45
C GLU A 53 7.27 -15.25 -15.21
N ASP A 54 7.72 -14.87 -14.02
CA ASP A 54 7.42 -15.60 -12.79
C ASP A 54 5.92 -15.63 -12.47
N ALA A 55 5.17 -14.59 -12.85
CA ALA A 55 3.73 -14.55 -12.62
C ALA A 55 3.00 -15.51 -13.57
N VAL A 56 3.45 -15.57 -14.82
CA VAL A 56 2.90 -16.46 -15.84
C VAL A 56 3.21 -17.92 -15.50
N VAL A 57 4.44 -18.22 -15.06
CA VAL A 57 4.85 -19.56 -14.61
C VAL A 57 3.97 -20.04 -13.45
N LEU A 58 3.81 -19.20 -12.42
CA LEU A 58 2.98 -19.54 -11.25
C LEU A 58 1.52 -19.72 -11.63
N HIS A 59 0.95 -18.80 -12.42
CA HIS A 59 -0.46 -18.85 -12.80
C HIS A 59 -0.79 -20.08 -13.65
N LEU A 60 0.08 -20.45 -14.61
CA LEU A 60 -0.08 -21.67 -15.40
C LEU A 60 0.07 -22.93 -14.55
N GLY A 61 1.05 -22.94 -13.64
CA GLY A 61 1.23 -24.04 -12.68
C GLY A 61 -0.01 -24.26 -11.82
N MET A 62 -0.57 -23.19 -11.26
CA MET A 62 -1.78 -23.21 -10.44
C MET A 62 -3.02 -23.62 -11.27
N TYR A 63 -3.24 -22.99 -12.42
CA TYR A 63 -4.42 -23.24 -13.25
C TYR A 63 -4.51 -24.68 -13.77
N HIS A 64 -3.35 -25.29 -14.08
CA HIS A 64 -3.29 -26.64 -14.62
C HIS A 64 -2.94 -27.72 -13.58
N ASN A 65 -2.84 -27.38 -12.29
CA ASN A 65 -2.33 -28.28 -11.24
C ASN A 65 -1.01 -28.96 -11.64
N ALA A 66 -0.07 -28.19 -12.20
CA ALA A 66 1.18 -28.67 -12.72
C ALA A 66 2.36 -28.39 -11.76
N VAL A 67 3.38 -29.26 -11.80
CA VAL A 67 4.63 -29.05 -11.05
C VAL A 67 5.46 -27.97 -11.74
N VAL A 68 5.82 -26.93 -11.00
CA VAL A 68 6.71 -25.87 -11.48
C VAL A 68 8.16 -26.24 -11.15
N ILE A 69 8.99 -26.35 -12.19
CA ILE A 69 10.43 -26.61 -12.05
C ILE A 69 11.17 -25.27 -12.19
N SER A 70 11.62 -24.70 -11.07
CA SER A 70 12.38 -23.46 -11.02
C SER A 70 13.38 -23.49 -9.86
N ASN A 71 14.55 -22.87 -10.05
CA ASN A 71 15.48 -22.57 -8.94
C ASN A 71 15.10 -21.27 -8.21
N ASP A 72 14.20 -20.46 -8.79
CA ASP A 72 13.61 -19.31 -8.12
C ASP A 72 12.45 -19.78 -7.23
N THR A 73 12.37 -19.18 -6.04
CA THR A 73 11.32 -19.45 -5.05
C THR A 73 10.12 -18.51 -5.21
N PHE A 74 10.18 -17.56 -6.16
CA PHE A 74 9.13 -16.60 -6.49
C PHE A 74 8.66 -15.74 -5.30
N LYS A 75 9.53 -15.54 -4.31
CA LYS A 75 9.24 -14.83 -3.04
C LYS A 75 8.47 -13.50 -3.16
N PRO A 76 8.72 -12.62 -4.16
CA PRO A 76 7.96 -11.38 -4.30
C PRO A 76 6.52 -11.57 -4.77
N LYS A 77 6.20 -12.69 -5.44
CA LYS A 77 4.91 -12.94 -6.09
C LYS A 77 4.02 -13.93 -5.34
N ILE A 78 4.60 -14.78 -4.49
CA ILE A 78 3.84 -15.69 -3.59
C ILE A 78 3.34 -14.94 -2.32
N GLY A 79 3.93 -13.79 -2.01
CA GLY A 79 3.59 -12.95 -0.84
C GLY A 79 2.31 -12.11 -0.94
N GLU A 80 1.37 -12.48 -1.82
CA GLU A 80 0.00 -11.93 -1.74
C GLU A 80 -0.88 -12.65 -0.71
N GLU A 81 -0.64 -13.92 -0.32
CA GLU A 81 -1.39 -14.54 0.82
C GLU A 81 -0.68 -15.62 1.68
N HIS A 82 0.62 -15.96 1.55
CA HIS A 82 1.22 -17.01 2.41
C HIS A 82 2.58 -16.66 3.03
N GLU A 83 2.69 -16.88 4.36
CA GLU A 83 3.93 -16.82 5.16
C GLU A 83 4.78 -18.09 4.98
N TYR A 84 6.12 -18.00 4.98
CA TYR A 84 6.99 -18.79 5.90
C TYR A 84 8.50 -18.46 5.85
N TYR A 85 9.18 -18.90 6.92
CA TYR A 85 10.58 -18.72 7.33
C TYR A 85 11.62 -19.53 6.52
N ASN A 86 12.84 -18.99 6.43
CA ASN A 86 14.01 -19.65 5.82
C ASN A 86 14.57 -20.77 6.72
N ASN A 87 14.77 -21.96 6.16
CA ASN A 87 16.08 -22.62 6.13
C ASN A 87 16.10 -23.85 5.20
N ILE A 88 17.28 -24.09 4.62
CA ILE A 88 17.72 -25.24 3.81
C ILE A 88 17.64 -25.06 2.28
N SER A 89 18.83 -25.19 1.69
CA SER A 89 19.20 -25.19 0.28
C SER A 89 18.71 -26.43 -0.48
N ASN A 90 18.33 -26.21 -1.75
CA ASN A 90 17.80 -27.16 -2.75
C ASN A 90 16.37 -27.66 -2.44
N SER A 91 15.39 -27.22 -3.23
CA SER A 91 13.99 -27.64 -3.07
C SER A 91 13.32 -27.84 -4.44
N ILE A 92 12.80 -29.06 -4.64
CA ILE A 92 11.75 -29.34 -5.62
C ILE A 92 10.43 -28.91 -4.97
N LEU A 93 9.66 -28.07 -5.63
CA LEU A 93 8.40 -27.53 -5.11
C LEU A 93 7.27 -28.54 -5.37
N PHE A 94 6.89 -29.29 -4.33
CA PHE A 94 5.64 -30.06 -4.33
C PHE A 94 4.53 -29.16 -3.78
N VAL A 95 3.57 -28.80 -4.61
CA VAL A 95 2.30 -28.22 -4.15
C VAL A 95 1.35 -29.37 -3.91
N ASN A 96 1.19 -29.74 -2.64
CA ASN A 96 0.10 -30.58 -2.19
C ASN A 96 -0.67 -29.81 -1.11
N GLU A 97 -1.97 -30.05 -1.01
CA GLU A 97 -2.96 -29.25 -0.29
C GLU A 97 -2.87 -29.34 1.26
N LYS A 98 -1.68 -29.50 1.83
CA LYS A 98 -1.44 -29.46 3.28
C LYS A 98 -0.16 -28.71 3.60
N GLN A 99 -0.29 -27.45 4.03
CA GLN A 99 0.37 -26.89 5.22
C GLN A 99 -0.01 -25.41 5.40
N ILE A 100 -0.89 -25.16 6.38
CA ILE A 100 -1.08 -23.87 7.05
C ILE A 100 -0.40 -24.02 8.43
N CYS A 101 0.47 -23.06 8.72
CA CYS A 101 1.15 -22.65 9.95
C CYS A 101 1.14 -23.54 11.21
N ASP A 102 2.33 -23.66 11.80
CA ASP A 102 2.54 -24.26 13.12
C ASP A 102 1.99 -23.36 14.23
N ASN A 103 0.97 -23.87 14.90
CA ASN A 103 0.88 -23.80 16.35
C ASN A 103 0.86 -25.22 16.94
N GLU A 104 1.55 -26.18 16.32
CA GLU A 104 1.66 -27.56 16.83
C GLU A 104 2.92 -28.28 16.32
N ILE A 105 3.76 -28.74 17.25
CA ILE A 105 4.78 -29.78 17.00
C ILE A 105 4.12 -31.13 17.35
N ILE A 106 4.20 -32.11 16.45
CA ILE A 106 4.91 -33.40 16.62
C ILE A 106 4.93 -34.13 15.26
N LEU A 107 6.15 -34.47 14.84
CA LEU A 107 6.46 -35.39 13.73
C LEU A 107 6.15 -36.84 14.18
N ASN A 108 5.53 -37.68 13.35
CA ASN A 108 6.27 -38.67 12.53
C ASN A 108 5.40 -39.70 11.78
N PHE A 109 6.07 -40.33 10.81
CA PHE A 109 5.71 -41.47 9.95
C PHE A 109 4.62 -42.42 10.45
N VAL A 110 3.69 -42.74 9.54
CA VAL A 110 2.96 -44.00 9.60
C VAL A 110 3.71 -45.02 8.76
N ALA A 111 4.31 -46.01 9.44
CA ALA A 111 4.63 -47.29 8.85
C ALA A 111 3.33 -48.09 8.61
N ASP A 112 3.38 -48.96 7.60
CA ASP A 112 2.29 -49.73 7.01
C ASP A 112 1.17 -50.21 7.96
N GLY A 113 -0.09 -49.95 7.56
CA GLY A 113 -1.21 -50.84 7.91
C GLY A 113 -2.34 -50.30 8.78
N LYS A 114 -2.41 -49.02 9.14
CA LYS A 114 -3.59 -48.44 9.83
C LYS A 114 -4.33 -47.41 8.98
N SER A 115 -5.66 -47.40 9.09
CA SER A 115 -6.51 -46.48 8.32
C SER A 115 -6.40 -45.04 8.86
N GLY A 116 -6.59 -44.05 7.98
CA GLY A 116 -6.52 -42.63 8.37
C GLY A 116 -7.54 -42.23 9.46
N ALA A 117 -8.60 -43.01 9.66
CA ALA A 117 -9.58 -42.80 10.72
C ALA A 117 -9.03 -43.14 12.11
N ASP A 118 -8.18 -44.17 12.22
CA ASP A 118 -7.59 -44.59 13.50
C ASP A 118 -6.53 -43.60 13.99
N ALA A 119 -5.81 -42.98 13.05
CA ALA A 119 -4.85 -41.91 13.33
C ALA A 119 -5.56 -40.63 13.80
N LEU A 120 -6.69 -40.29 13.16
CA LEU A 120 -7.49 -39.11 13.54
C LEU A 120 -8.10 -39.26 14.94
N LYS A 121 -8.62 -40.45 15.26
CA LYS A 121 -9.20 -40.74 16.58
C LYS A 121 -8.16 -40.60 17.71
N TYR A 122 -6.95 -41.11 17.49
CA TYR A 122 -5.87 -41.02 18.47
C TYR A 122 -5.42 -39.58 18.77
N VAL A 123 -5.42 -38.71 17.75
CA VAL A 123 -5.09 -37.28 17.90
C VAL A 123 -6.17 -36.52 18.67
N VAL A 124 -7.45 -36.81 18.38
CA VAL A 124 -8.58 -36.22 19.08
C VAL A 124 -8.59 -36.62 20.56
N ASP A 125 -8.29 -37.89 20.87
CA ASP A 125 -8.23 -38.37 22.25
C ASP A 125 -7.12 -37.68 23.06
N GLN A 126 -5.96 -37.40 22.45
CA GLN A 126 -4.84 -36.66 23.08
C GLN A 126 -5.14 -35.16 23.29
N ALA A 127 -5.79 -34.51 22.33
CA ALA A 127 -6.19 -33.10 22.45
C ALA A 127 -7.25 -32.87 23.56
N MET A 128 -8.15 -33.85 23.73
CA MET A 128 -9.17 -33.86 24.79
C MET A 128 -8.57 -34.11 26.19
N GLU A 129 -7.40 -34.75 26.27
CA GLU A 129 -6.68 -34.97 27.53
C GLU A 129 -5.88 -33.73 27.95
N LEU A 130 -5.35 -32.96 26.98
CA LEU A 130 -4.61 -31.71 27.19
C LEU A 130 -5.52 -30.53 27.58
N THR A 131 -6.76 -30.50 27.10
CA THR A 131 -7.73 -29.41 27.36
C THR A 131 -8.40 -29.48 28.73
N LYS A 132 -8.31 -30.62 29.44
CA LYS A 132 -8.84 -30.78 30.81
C LYS A 132 -8.21 -29.87 31.86
N ASN A 133 -7.07 -29.24 31.57
CA ASN A 133 -6.30 -28.49 32.56
C ASN A 133 -6.35 -26.95 32.42
N ASN A 134 -7.00 -26.37 31.40
CA ASN A 134 -6.98 -24.91 31.18
C ASN A 134 -8.24 -24.35 30.48
N VAL A 135 -9.42 -24.44 31.10
CA VAL A 135 -10.62 -23.73 30.62
C VAL A 135 -11.38 -23.04 31.75
N ASP A 136 -11.74 -21.77 31.49
CA ASP A 136 -12.57 -20.87 32.28
C ASP A 136 -14.03 -21.42 32.42
N PRO A 137 -14.67 -21.44 33.62
CA PRO A 137 -15.90 -22.20 33.87
C PRO A 137 -17.17 -21.71 33.14
N ILE A 138 -17.11 -20.63 32.36
CA ILE A 138 -18.29 -20.02 31.73
C ILE A 138 -18.76 -20.82 30.48
N CYS A 139 -17.91 -21.66 29.90
CA CYS A 139 -18.21 -22.41 28.67
C CYS A 139 -18.81 -23.82 28.87
N LEU A 140 -19.30 -24.17 30.06
CA LEU A 140 -19.69 -25.56 30.36
C LEU A 140 -21.12 -25.97 29.98
N ASN A 141 -21.96 -25.07 29.44
CA ASN A 141 -23.39 -25.38 29.17
C ASN A 141 -23.86 -25.13 27.73
N CYS A 142 -22.96 -24.94 26.78
CA CYS A 142 -23.31 -24.85 25.36
C CYS A 142 -22.52 -25.91 24.60
N ASN A 143 -23.19 -26.84 23.91
CA ASN A 143 -22.52 -27.76 22.98
C ASN A 143 -21.96 -26.95 21.81
N THR A 144 -20.69 -26.55 21.92
CA THR A 144 -19.94 -25.74 20.95
C THR A 144 -19.76 -26.49 19.61
N GLU A 145 -19.86 -27.82 19.63
CA GLU A 145 -19.69 -28.69 18.44
C GLU A 145 -20.76 -28.46 17.36
N ASP A 146 -21.97 -28.03 17.73
CA ASP A 146 -23.07 -27.85 16.77
C ASP A 146 -23.00 -26.53 15.97
N PHE A 147 -22.21 -25.55 16.43
CA PHE A 147 -22.17 -24.21 15.83
C PHE A 147 -20.85 -23.85 15.13
N ILE A 148 -19.76 -24.55 15.42
CA ILE A 148 -18.44 -24.28 14.83
C ILE A 148 -18.43 -24.46 13.29
N PRO A 149 -19.00 -25.55 12.71
CA PRO A 149 -19.03 -25.71 11.27
C PRO A 149 -19.82 -24.60 10.57
N GLU A 150 -20.94 -24.19 11.16
CA GLU A 150 -21.83 -23.18 10.58
C GLU A 150 -21.27 -21.76 10.75
N ILE A 151 -20.57 -21.45 11.83
CA ILE A 151 -19.85 -20.18 12.03
C ILE A 151 -18.67 -20.08 11.05
N ILE A 152 -17.86 -21.13 10.90
CA ILE A 152 -16.73 -21.16 9.95
C ILE A 152 -17.24 -21.06 8.50
N ARG A 153 -18.33 -21.74 8.17
CA ARG A 153 -18.94 -21.70 6.82
C ARG A 153 -19.56 -20.34 6.52
N ARG A 154 -20.23 -19.71 7.48
CA ARG A 154 -20.83 -18.36 7.34
C ARG A 154 -19.79 -17.25 7.27
N HIS A 155 -18.68 -17.36 8.00
CA HIS A 155 -17.59 -16.37 7.93
C HIS A 155 -16.82 -16.43 6.60
N ARG A 156 -16.74 -17.62 5.97
CA ARG A 156 -16.20 -17.78 4.62
C ARG A 156 -17.06 -17.06 3.56
N ILE A 157 -18.39 -17.16 3.64
CA ILE A 157 -19.28 -16.65 2.58
C ILE A 157 -19.33 -15.11 2.50
N PHE A 158 -19.36 -14.40 3.64
CA PHE A 158 -19.31 -12.92 3.62
C PHE A 158 -17.98 -12.40 3.06
N ASN A 159 -16.87 -13.05 3.44
CA ASN A 159 -15.56 -12.73 2.90
C ASN A 159 -15.47 -13.03 1.39
N VAL A 160 -16.16 -14.06 0.88
CA VAL A 160 -16.24 -14.35 -0.55
C VAL A 160 -16.96 -13.25 -1.33
N ASN A 161 -18.15 -12.80 -0.91
CA ASN A 161 -18.87 -11.72 -1.64
C ASN A 161 -18.07 -10.41 -1.71
N LYS A 162 -17.35 -10.06 -0.64
CA LYS A 162 -16.46 -8.90 -0.63
C LYS A 162 -15.13 -9.13 -1.35
N HIS A 163 -14.57 -10.34 -1.31
CA HIS A 163 -13.42 -10.70 -2.12
C HIS A 163 -13.75 -10.57 -3.61
N LEU A 164 -14.96 -10.97 -4.03
CA LEU A 164 -15.45 -10.75 -5.38
C LEU A 164 -15.58 -9.26 -5.71
N GLU A 165 -16.06 -8.41 -4.78
CA GLU A 165 -16.09 -6.95 -5.00
C GLU A 165 -14.68 -6.35 -5.13
N ARG A 166 -13.70 -6.94 -4.44
CA ARG A 166 -12.29 -6.58 -4.58
C ARG A 166 -11.75 -7.03 -5.94
N CYS A 167 -12.05 -8.25 -6.38
CA CYS A 167 -11.69 -8.73 -7.72
C CYS A 167 -12.29 -7.82 -8.80
N ASP A 168 -13.56 -7.44 -8.68
CA ASP A 168 -14.24 -6.56 -9.65
C ASP A 168 -13.58 -5.17 -9.68
N ARG A 169 -13.19 -4.61 -8.52
CA ARG A 169 -12.42 -3.36 -8.45
C ARG A 169 -11.03 -3.48 -9.09
N VAL A 170 -10.31 -4.57 -8.84
CA VAL A 170 -8.98 -4.80 -9.44
C VAL A 170 -9.09 -4.92 -10.96
N VAL A 171 -10.12 -5.60 -11.47
CA VAL A 171 -10.40 -5.71 -12.90
C VAL A 171 -10.74 -4.35 -13.50
N PHE A 172 -11.59 -3.57 -12.84
CA PHE A 172 -11.93 -2.21 -13.25
C PHE A 172 -10.71 -1.29 -13.30
N ASP A 173 -9.85 -1.31 -12.27
CA ASP A 173 -8.61 -0.53 -12.23
C ASP A 173 -7.64 -0.93 -13.34
N HIS A 174 -7.55 -2.23 -13.66
CA HIS A 174 -6.76 -2.70 -14.80
C HIS A 174 -7.33 -2.21 -16.13
N HIS A 175 -8.65 -2.24 -16.30
CA HIS A 175 -9.32 -1.70 -17.48
C HIS A 175 -9.04 -0.20 -17.65
N CYS A 176 -9.17 0.61 -16.59
CA CYS A 176 -8.83 2.03 -16.63
C CYS A 176 -7.35 2.31 -16.97
N LYS A 177 -6.42 1.46 -16.49
CA LYS A 177 -5.00 1.56 -16.86
C LYS A 177 -4.79 1.29 -18.35
N LEU A 178 -5.47 0.29 -18.90
CA LEU A 178 -5.39 -0.04 -20.33
C LEU A 178 -5.95 1.07 -21.21
N ASP A 179 -7.07 1.68 -20.83
CA ASP A 179 -7.60 2.87 -21.51
C ASP A 179 -6.59 4.02 -21.52
N LYS A 180 -5.89 4.22 -20.40
CA LYS A 180 -4.82 5.23 -20.32
C LYS A 180 -3.66 4.89 -21.26
N TYR A 181 -3.26 3.63 -21.36
CA TYR A 181 -2.23 3.19 -22.31
C TYR A 181 -2.68 3.37 -23.77
N ALA A 182 -3.92 3.02 -24.09
CA ALA A 182 -4.50 3.22 -25.42
C ALA A 182 -4.50 4.71 -25.80
N ASN A 183 -4.90 5.59 -24.87
CA ASN A 183 -4.88 7.04 -25.06
C ASN A 183 -3.47 7.59 -25.26
N GLN A 184 -2.49 7.15 -24.46
CA GLN A 184 -1.09 7.53 -24.63
C GLN A 184 -0.55 7.10 -26.00
N MET A 185 -0.96 5.92 -26.48
CA MET A 185 -0.51 5.44 -27.78
C MET A 185 -1.15 6.17 -28.93
N ASN A 186 -2.43 6.51 -28.84
CA ASN A 186 -3.09 7.39 -29.81
C ASN A 186 -2.40 8.75 -29.90
N MET A 187 -1.90 9.31 -28.78
CA MET A 187 -1.13 10.55 -28.80
C MET A 187 0.21 10.38 -29.55
N VAL A 188 0.93 9.29 -29.32
CA VAL A 188 2.19 9.00 -30.02
C VAL A 188 1.95 8.78 -31.51
N CYS A 189 0.90 8.06 -31.90
CA CYS A 189 0.52 7.89 -33.31
C CYS A 189 0.22 9.24 -33.98
N LYS A 190 -0.59 10.10 -33.35
CA LYS A 190 -0.87 11.45 -33.85
C LYS A 190 0.39 12.29 -33.98
N GLN A 191 1.33 12.15 -33.04
CA GLN A 191 2.60 12.86 -33.09
C GLN A 191 3.46 12.37 -34.26
N ILE A 192 3.55 11.06 -34.48
CA ILE A 192 4.24 10.46 -35.63
C ILE A 192 3.61 10.92 -36.94
N GLU A 193 2.28 10.88 -37.06
CA GLU A 193 1.55 11.38 -38.25
C GLU A 193 1.80 12.87 -38.48
N SER A 194 1.90 13.67 -37.42
CA SER A 194 2.21 15.10 -37.55
C SER A 194 3.65 15.36 -38.01
N GLU A 195 4.61 14.53 -37.59
CA GLU A 195 6.01 14.64 -37.97
C GLU A 195 6.30 14.00 -39.33
N SER A 196 5.55 12.97 -39.74
CA SER A 196 5.63 12.38 -41.08
C SER A 196 5.22 13.34 -42.18
N ASN A 197 4.34 14.29 -41.85
CA ASN A 197 3.97 15.39 -42.74
C ASN A 197 5.07 16.46 -42.86
N ARG A 198 6.07 16.45 -41.96
CA ARG A 198 7.18 17.44 -41.94
C ARG A 198 8.48 16.87 -42.50
N VAL A 199 8.74 15.59 -42.28
CA VAL A 199 9.94 14.89 -42.71
C VAL A 199 9.52 13.59 -43.39
N PRO A 200 10.01 13.27 -44.60
CA PRO A 200 9.74 11.98 -45.23
C PRO A 200 10.22 10.87 -44.30
N ILE A 201 9.28 10.13 -43.72
CA ILE A 201 9.59 8.94 -42.94
C ILE A 201 9.79 7.80 -43.92
N ASP A 202 10.88 7.05 -43.76
CA ASP A 202 11.13 5.81 -44.50
C ASP A 202 9.91 4.87 -44.39
N ASP A 203 9.40 4.40 -45.53
CA ASP A 203 8.26 3.49 -45.64
C ASP A 203 8.46 2.23 -44.77
N SER A 204 9.71 1.80 -44.57
CA SER A 204 10.04 0.67 -43.71
C SER A 204 9.68 0.94 -42.23
N LEU A 205 9.92 2.16 -41.74
CA LEU A 205 9.62 2.55 -40.36
C LEU A 205 8.11 2.72 -40.16
N LEU A 206 7.42 3.29 -41.15
CA LEU A 206 5.96 3.45 -41.13
C LEU A 206 5.26 2.08 -41.07
N LEU A 207 5.75 1.10 -41.83
CA LEU A 207 5.25 -0.27 -41.81
C LEU A 207 5.45 -0.95 -40.44
N VAL A 208 6.61 -0.76 -39.80
CA VAL A 208 6.89 -1.29 -38.46
C VAL A 208 5.98 -0.66 -37.41
N LEU A 209 5.74 0.64 -37.50
CA LEU A 209 4.85 1.36 -36.58
C LEU A 209 3.40 0.94 -36.74
N ASN A 210 2.92 0.78 -37.97
CA ASN A 210 1.57 0.29 -38.25
C ASN A 210 1.36 -1.15 -37.79
N THR A 211 2.35 -2.02 -38.00
CA THR A 211 2.32 -3.41 -37.50
C THR A 211 2.25 -3.45 -35.98
N LYS A 212 3.06 -2.65 -35.27
CA LYS A 212 3.02 -2.57 -33.80
C LYS A 212 1.72 -1.98 -33.27
N LYS A 213 1.14 -1.01 -33.97
CA LYS A 213 -0.18 -0.44 -33.64
C LYS A 213 -1.26 -1.52 -33.74
N GLN A 214 -1.23 -2.33 -34.79
CA GLN A 214 -2.21 -3.38 -35.01
C GLN A 214 -2.09 -4.51 -33.96
N ASP A 215 -0.88 -5.00 -33.67
CA ASP A 215 -0.63 -6.00 -32.61
C ASP A 215 -1.12 -5.51 -31.23
N LEU A 216 -0.92 -4.22 -30.93
CA LEU A 216 -1.43 -3.65 -29.69
C LEU A 216 -2.97 -3.59 -29.63
N ILE A 217 -3.62 -3.20 -30.73
CA ILE A 217 -5.09 -3.18 -30.84
C ILE A 217 -5.67 -4.58 -30.60
N GLU A 218 -5.06 -5.60 -31.21
CA GLU A 218 -5.47 -7.00 -31.05
C GLU A 218 -5.29 -7.48 -29.61
N ARG A 219 -4.18 -7.14 -28.94
CA ARG A 219 -3.95 -7.47 -27.52
C ARG A 219 -4.93 -6.78 -26.59
N ILE A 220 -5.27 -5.52 -26.85
CA ILE A 220 -6.30 -4.80 -26.08
C ILE A 220 -7.66 -5.48 -26.25
N HIS A 221 -7.99 -5.89 -27.47
CA HIS A 221 -9.24 -6.60 -27.75
C HIS A 221 -9.30 -7.96 -27.03
N ASP A 222 -8.25 -8.79 -27.13
CA ASP A 222 -8.14 -10.06 -26.41
C ASP A 222 -8.25 -9.88 -24.89
N TYR A 223 -7.57 -8.87 -24.33
CA TYR A 223 -7.67 -8.58 -22.91
C TYR A 223 -9.10 -8.16 -22.50
N ASN A 224 -9.74 -7.28 -23.28
CA ASN A 224 -11.11 -6.86 -23.01
C ASN A 224 -12.08 -8.05 -23.04
N GLN A 225 -11.93 -8.98 -23.99
CA GLN A 225 -12.73 -10.21 -23.99
C GLN A 225 -12.48 -11.08 -22.75
N LYS A 226 -11.22 -11.23 -22.32
CA LYS A 226 -10.88 -11.97 -21.09
C LYS A 226 -11.43 -11.30 -19.83
N ALA A 227 -11.39 -9.97 -19.75
CA ALA A 227 -11.94 -9.20 -18.64
C ALA A 227 -13.46 -9.34 -18.56
N VAL A 228 -14.16 -9.23 -19.70
CA VAL A 228 -15.62 -9.47 -19.78
C VAL A 228 -15.95 -10.89 -19.34
N THR A 229 -15.25 -11.90 -19.87
CA THR A 229 -15.44 -13.31 -19.49
C THR A 229 -15.22 -13.53 -17.98
N PHE A 230 -14.22 -12.88 -17.39
CA PHE A 230 -13.96 -12.97 -15.95
C PHE A 230 -15.07 -12.31 -15.12
N LEU A 231 -15.55 -11.13 -15.53
CA LEU A 231 -16.68 -10.46 -14.88
C LEU A 231 -17.97 -11.29 -14.96
N GLU A 232 -18.25 -11.91 -16.10
CA GLU A 232 -19.39 -12.82 -16.28
C GLU A 232 -19.29 -14.03 -15.35
N LYS A 233 -18.11 -14.66 -15.24
CA LYS A 233 -17.86 -15.77 -14.31
C LYS A 233 -18.04 -15.35 -12.85
N ASN A 234 -17.56 -14.16 -12.47
CA ASN A 234 -17.77 -13.62 -11.12
C ASN A 234 -19.24 -13.35 -10.85
N MET A 235 -19.98 -12.79 -11.81
CA MET A 235 -21.43 -12.56 -11.69
C MET A 235 -22.19 -13.88 -11.50
N MET A 236 -21.88 -14.90 -12.30
CA MET A 236 -22.48 -16.23 -12.14
C MET A 236 -22.19 -16.85 -10.78
N PHE A 237 -20.93 -16.77 -10.32
CA PHE A 237 -20.55 -17.29 -9.01
C PHE A 237 -21.26 -16.55 -7.85
N ARG A 238 -21.45 -15.24 -7.94
CA ARG A 238 -22.27 -14.47 -6.98
C ARG A 238 -23.72 -14.92 -6.97
N GLN A 239 -24.28 -15.19 -8.15
CA GLN A 239 -25.66 -15.68 -8.27
C GLN A 239 -25.80 -17.05 -7.59
N GLU A 240 -24.90 -17.99 -7.88
CA GLU A 240 -24.86 -19.31 -7.25
C GLU A 240 -24.71 -19.19 -5.72
N LEU A 241 -23.80 -18.32 -5.26
CA LEU A 241 -23.59 -18.08 -3.83
C LEU A 241 -24.84 -17.49 -3.17
N ASN A 242 -25.53 -16.55 -3.83
CA ASN A 242 -26.77 -15.95 -3.32
C ASN A 242 -27.92 -16.97 -3.29
N GLU A 243 -28.02 -17.86 -4.29
CA GLU A 243 -28.98 -18.96 -4.30
C GLU A 243 -28.72 -19.92 -3.13
N GLN A 244 -27.45 -20.30 -2.91
CA GLN A 244 -27.02 -21.12 -1.77
C GLN A 244 -27.30 -20.42 -0.43
N LEU A 245 -27.08 -19.11 -0.32
CA LEU A 245 -27.35 -18.30 0.87
C LEU A 245 -28.84 -18.15 1.17
N THR A 246 -29.65 -17.94 0.13
CA THR A 246 -31.12 -17.82 0.27
C THR A 246 -31.73 -19.12 0.75
N ALA A 247 -31.19 -20.26 0.31
CA ALA A 247 -31.59 -21.59 0.78
C ALA A 247 -31.29 -21.83 2.28
N LEU A 248 -30.42 -21.03 2.89
CA LEU A 248 -29.98 -21.19 4.29
C LEU A 248 -30.74 -20.29 5.29
N GLY A 249 -31.72 -19.50 4.83
CA GLY A 249 -32.52 -18.60 5.67
C GLY A 249 -31.84 -17.26 5.93
N ASN A 250 -32.64 -16.24 6.30
CA ASN A 250 -32.23 -14.82 6.36
C ASN A 250 -30.93 -14.57 7.17
N ILE A 251 -29.83 -14.44 6.44
CA ILE A 251 -28.46 -14.13 6.91
C ILE A 251 -28.25 -12.62 7.17
N THR A 252 -29.28 -11.79 6.99
CA THR A 252 -29.24 -10.33 7.17
C THR A 252 -28.86 -9.86 8.58
N THR A 253 -28.74 -10.77 9.55
CA THR A 253 -28.34 -10.48 10.94
C THR A 253 -26.86 -10.71 11.24
N LEU A 254 -26.06 -11.22 10.28
CA LEU A 254 -24.64 -11.52 10.52
C LEU A 254 -23.75 -10.31 10.20
N GLN A 255 -23.41 -9.56 11.25
CA GLN A 255 -22.40 -8.51 11.19
C GLN A 255 -20.99 -9.14 11.06
N PRO A 256 -20.12 -8.64 10.17
CA PRO A 256 -18.75 -9.13 10.07
C PRO A 256 -18.00 -8.93 11.40
N VAL A 257 -17.26 -9.95 11.83
CA VAL A 257 -16.28 -9.81 12.92
C VAL A 257 -15.05 -9.09 12.34
N SER A 258 -15.13 -7.77 12.19
CA SER A 258 -13.96 -6.96 11.81
C SER A 258 -12.93 -6.98 12.95
N ILE A 259 -11.65 -7.16 12.62
CA ILE A 259 -10.56 -7.05 13.59
C ILE A 259 -10.53 -5.62 14.13
N ALA A 260 -10.78 -4.62 13.27
CA ALA A 260 -10.90 -3.22 13.67
C ALA A 260 -12.01 -2.97 14.71
N SER A 261 -13.05 -3.83 14.82
CA SER A 261 -14.08 -3.70 15.86
C SER A 261 -13.56 -3.99 17.28
N LYS A 262 -12.41 -4.67 17.41
CA LYS A 262 -11.81 -5.04 18.69
C LYS A 262 -10.55 -4.24 19.03
N ILE A 263 -9.96 -3.53 18.06
CA ILE A 263 -8.76 -2.73 18.28
C ILE A 263 -9.18 -1.30 18.59
N PRO A 264 -8.76 -0.73 19.73
CA PRO A 264 -9.07 0.66 20.06
C PRO A 264 -8.53 1.62 19.01
N PHE A 265 -9.32 2.65 18.70
CA PHE A 265 -8.88 3.75 17.85
C PHE A 265 -9.45 5.09 18.35
N HIS A 266 -8.79 6.18 17.96
CA HIS A 266 -9.21 7.53 18.28
C HIS A 266 -9.34 8.38 17.01
N VAL A 267 -10.43 9.12 16.95
CA VAL A 267 -10.67 10.12 15.90
C VAL A 267 -10.14 11.45 16.40
N PHE A 268 -9.38 12.18 15.59
CA PHE A 268 -8.76 13.42 16.03
C PHE A 268 -8.62 14.42 14.86
N GLY A 269 -8.07 15.59 15.14
CA GLY A 269 -7.86 16.65 14.16
C GLY A 269 -8.96 17.71 14.16
N SER A 270 -8.96 18.58 13.16
CA SER A 270 -9.87 19.73 13.11
C SER A 270 -11.30 19.33 12.74
N GLU A 271 -12.28 19.94 13.42
CA GLU A 271 -13.72 19.88 13.13
C GLU A 271 -14.03 20.08 11.62
N ASN A 272 -13.26 20.96 10.98
CA ASN A 272 -13.45 21.41 9.61
C ASN A 272 -12.52 20.70 8.60
N SER A 273 -11.95 19.55 8.95
CA SER A 273 -11.11 18.79 8.00
C SER A 273 -11.94 18.14 6.88
N LEU A 274 -11.34 17.79 5.74
CA LEU A 274 -12.05 17.09 4.66
C LEU A 274 -12.01 15.56 4.83
N ASP A 275 -10.96 15.07 5.47
CA ASP A 275 -10.74 13.69 5.87
C ASP A 275 -10.94 13.54 7.39
N THR A 276 -11.18 12.31 7.83
CA THR A 276 -11.27 11.97 9.25
C THR A 276 -9.96 11.33 9.69
N ASP A 277 -9.15 12.04 10.45
CA ASP A 277 -7.89 11.46 10.96
C ASP A 277 -8.19 10.44 12.06
N VAL A 278 -7.72 9.22 11.86
CA VAL A 278 -7.91 8.10 12.78
C VAL A 278 -6.56 7.52 13.16
N VAL A 279 -6.30 7.39 14.45
CA VAL A 279 -5.15 6.65 14.96
C VAL A 279 -5.61 5.36 15.60
N ILE A 280 -5.09 4.23 15.11
CA ILE A 280 -5.36 2.91 15.66
C ILE A 280 -4.28 2.60 16.68
N LEU A 281 -4.71 2.16 17.86
CA LEU A 281 -3.84 1.90 19.00
C LEU A 281 -3.52 0.41 19.06
N LEU A 282 -2.28 0.10 18.73
CA LEU A 282 -1.74 -1.25 18.78
C LEU A 282 -1.08 -1.50 20.12
N GLU A 283 -1.14 -2.75 20.56
CA GLU A 283 -0.21 -3.24 21.57
C GLU A 283 1.21 -3.32 20.98
N ASP A 284 2.24 -3.20 21.83
CA ASP A 284 3.63 -3.15 21.33
C ASP A 284 4.01 -4.43 20.56
N TYR A 285 3.54 -5.60 21.02
CA TYR A 285 3.75 -6.88 20.33
C TYR A 285 2.99 -7.01 18.99
N GLN A 286 1.98 -6.17 18.76
CA GLN A 286 1.22 -6.14 17.49
C GLN A 286 1.90 -5.24 16.46
N LYS A 287 2.87 -4.41 16.87
CA LYS A 287 3.55 -3.49 15.97
C LYS A 287 4.43 -4.25 14.98
N PRO A 288 4.18 -4.15 13.65
CA PRO A 288 5.05 -4.78 12.67
C PRO A 288 6.47 -4.20 12.73
N VAL A 289 7.48 -5.06 12.52
CA VAL A 289 8.89 -4.65 12.56
C VAL A 289 9.27 -3.83 11.32
N LYS A 290 8.72 -4.18 10.15
CA LYS A 290 9.05 -3.51 8.88
C LYS A 290 8.02 -2.46 8.54
N PHE A 291 8.50 -1.32 8.06
CA PHE A 291 7.65 -0.22 7.60
C PHE A 291 6.61 -0.64 6.55
N ILE A 292 6.99 -1.51 5.61
CA ILE A 292 6.07 -1.99 4.56
C ILE A 292 4.88 -2.77 5.14
N ASP A 293 5.10 -3.52 6.22
CA ASP A 293 4.06 -4.31 6.87
C ASP A 293 3.12 -3.38 7.66
N CYS A 294 3.65 -2.33 8.27
CA CYS A 294 2.84 -1.25 8.85
C CYS A 294 1.94 -0.58 7.80
N GLN A 295 2.44 -0.33 6.58
CA GLN A 295 1.64 0.25 5.49
C GLN A 295 0.53 -0.69 5.02
N LYS A 296 0.83 -1.98 4.90
CA LYS A 296 -0.17 -3.02 4.58
C LYS A 296 -1.25 -3.08 5.65
N LEU A 297 -0.86 -3.09 6.93
CA LEU A 297 -1.78 -3.11 8.07
C LEU A 297 -2.66 -1.85 8.11
N CYS A 298 -2.08 -0.65 7.93
CA CYS A 298 -2.82 0.60 7.79
C CYS A 298 -3.89 0.50 6.69
N SER A 299 -3.52 -0.02 5.52
CA SER A 299 -4.42 -0.13 4.38
C SER A 299 -5.56 -1.11 4.67
N LYS A 300 -5.24 -2.28 5.24
CA LYS A 300 -6.23 -3.27 5.67
C LYS A 300 -7.23 -2.68 6.66
N LEU A 301 -6.74 -2.03 7.72
CA LEU A 301 -7.59 -1.47 8.77
C LEU A 301 -8.42 -0.29 8.29
N LYS A 302 -7.90 0.52 7.36
CA LYS A 302 -8.68 1.56 6.68
C LYS A 302 -9.90 0.96 5.99
N TYR A 303 -9.73 -0.11 5.22
CA TYR A 303 -10.85 -0.77 4.55
C TYR A 303 -11.85 -1.36 5.55
N GLU A 304 -11.37 -1.97 6.63
CA GLU A 304 -12.25 -2.49 7.69
C GLU A 304 -13.05 -1.38 8.38
N LEU A 305 -12.46 -0.20 8.59
CA LEU A 305 -13.14 0.95 9.18
C LEU A 305 -14.18 1.57 8.23
N GLU A 306 -13.88 1.62 6.94
CA GLU A 306 -14.85 2.03 5.91
C GLU A 306 -16.05 1.08 5.88
N ASP A 307 -15.80 -0.23 6.02
CA ASP A 307 -16.82 -1.27 6.05
C ASP A 307 -17.76 -1.18 7.26
N LEU A 308 -17.27 -0.68 8.40
CA LEU A 308 -18.07 -0.46 9.60
C LEU A 308 -19.00 0.75 9.51
N ASN A 309 -18.84 1.59 8.47
CA ASN A 309 -19.63 2.79 8.22
C ASN A 309 -19.68 3.73 9.45
N TYR A 310 -18.56 3.84 10.18
CA TYR A 310 -18.42 4.69 11.36
C TYR A 310 -18.20 6.17 11.04
N PHE A 311 -17.86 6.49 9.79
CA PHE A 311 -17.40 7.81 9.39
C PHE A 311 -18.17 8.29 8.17
N ASP A 312 -18.57 9.57 8.18
CA ASP A 312 -19.20 10.22 7.02
C ASP A 312 -18.19 10.55 5.91
N ARG A 313 -16.88 10.38 6.20
CA ARG A 313 -15.76 10.76 5.34
C ARG A 313 -14.70 9.67 5.34
N GLU A 314 -13.87 9.69 4.30
CA GLU A 314 -12.77 8.73 4.15
C GLU A 314 -11.80 8.81 5.36
N PRO A 315 -11.58 7.70 6.08
CA PRO A 315 -10.69 7.67 7.23
C PRO A 315 -9.22 7.70 6.78
N ASN A 316 -8.47 8.66 7.32
CA ASN A 316 -7.02 8.77 7.16
C ASN A 316 -6.33 8.03 8.33
N VAL A 317 -6.06 6.74 8.10
CA VAL A 317 -5.56 5.84 9.15
C VAL A 317 -4.06 5.98 9.38
N ASN A 318 -3.70 6.04 10.66
CA ASN A 318 -2.36 5.96 11.21
C ASN A 318 -2.30 4.90 12.32
N LEU A 319 -1.09 4.44 12.67
CA LEU A 319 -0.88 3.47 13.76
C LEU A 319 -0.08 4.12 14.87
N ALA A 320 -0.42 3.82 16.12
CA ALA A 320 0.34 4.23 17.28
C ALA A 320 0.40 3.12 18.34
N VAL A 321 1.40 3.19 19.21
CA VAL A 321 1.49 2.39 20.43
C VAL A 321 1.47 3.36 21.61
N VAL A 322 0.58 3.10 22.57
CA VAL A 322 0.41 3.92 23.78
C VAL A 322 1.01 3.16 24.97
N SER A 323 1.65 3.88 25.88
CA SER A 323 2.20 3.33 27.12
C SER A 323 1.12 3.10 28.18
N ASP A 324 1.45 2.32 29.21
CA ASP A 324 0.57 2.13 30.38
C ASP A 324 0.24 3.46 31.10
N GLU A 325 1.16 4.42 31.05
CA GLU A 325 0.98 5.78 31.57
C GLU A 325 0.09 6.65 30.67
N GLY A 326 -0.40 6.12 29.54
CA GLY A 326 -1.27 6.85 28.62
C GLY A 326 -0.53 7.89 27.79
N THR A 327 0.67 7.56 27.30
CA THR A 327 1.44 8.43 26.39
C THR A 327 1.81 7.70 25.10
N VAL A 328 1.80 8.39 23.96
CA VAL A 328 2.21 7.78 22.68
C VAL A 328 3.71 7.52 22.69
N LYS A 329 4.12 6.25 22.64
CA LYS A 329 5.53 5.82 22.56
C LYS A 329 6.01 5.80 21.10
N TRP A 330 5.17 5.30 20.21
CA TRP A 330 5.50 5.14 18.80
C TRP A 330 4.31 5.52 17.92
N VAL A 331 4.60 6.06 16.74
CA VAL A 331 3.62 6.33 15.70
C VAL A 331 4.23 6.04 14.32
N LEU A 332 3.44 5.49 13.41
CA LEU A 332 3.89 5.17 12.05
C LEU A 332 4.20 6.45 11.24
N LYS A 333 3.27 7.41 11.25
CA LYS A 333 3.40 8.70 10.56
C LYS A 333 3.32 9.83 11.60
N GLY A 334 4.20 10.83 11.50
CA GLY A 334 4.23 11.92 12.48
C GLY A 334 5.15 11.65 13.68
N ILE A 335 5.22 12.59 14.61
CA ILE A 335 6.09 12.53 15.79
C ILE A 335 5.24 12.09 16.97
N SER A 336 5.77 11.25 17.87
CA SER A 336 5.00 10.69 18.98
C SER A 336 4.42 11.77 19.89
N ASP A 337 5.21 12.79 20.26
CA ASP A 337 4.77 13.94 21.06
C ASP A 337 3.68 14.75 20.36
N GLU A 338 3.79 14.95 19.04
CA GLU A 338 2.77 15.61 18.24
C GLU A 338 1.46 14.85 18.22
N THR A 339 1.54 13.55 17.97
CA THR A 339 0.36 12.69 17.86
C THR A 339 -0.32 12.58 19.22
N ASN A 340 0.45 12.45 20.29
CA ASN A 340 -0.04 12.43 21.66
C ASN A 340 -0.91 13.66 21.96
N ASN A 341 -0.32 14.85 21.80
CA ASN A 341 -0.98 16.09 22.15
C ASN A 341 -2.11 16.42 21.16
N ALA A 342 -1.93 16.12 19.87
CA ALA A 342 -2.99 16.31 18.87
C ALA A 342 -4.23 15.50 19.21
N VAL A 343 -4.08 14.21 19.50
CA VAL A 343 -5.21 13.36 19.89
C VAL A 343 -5.81 13.86 21.19
N TYR A 344 -5.00 14.08 22.24
CA TYR A 344 -5.50 14.56 23.53
C TYR A 344 -6.30 15.87 23.44
N GLN A 345 -5.80 16.85 22.67
CA GLN A 345 -6.42 18.16 22.54
C GLN A 345 -7.67 18.16 21.64
N THR A 346 -7.74 17.27 20.65
CA THR A 346 -8.80 17.32 19.62
C THR A 346 -9.78 16.15 19.66
N TYR A 347 -9.59 15.20 20.59
CA TYR A 347 -10.47 14.04 20.77
C TYR A 347 -11.95 14.43 20.92
N HIS A 348 -12.24 15.52 21.64
CA HIS A 348 -13.61 15.97 21.90
C HIS A 348 -14.30 16.63 20.69
N PHE A 349 -13.60 16.87 19.58
CA PHE A 349 -14.19 17.45 18.36
C PHE A 349 -14.95 16.43 17.50
N HIS A 350 -14.80 15.14 17.78
CA HIS A 350 -15.34 14.07 16.95
C HIS A 350 -16.14 13.07 17.79
N LYS A 351 -17.03 12.33 17.14
CA LYS A 351 -17.69 11.18 17.76
C LYS A 351 -16.66 10.08 18.01
N GLN A 352 -16.61 9.60 19.25
CA GLN A 352 -15.64 8.60 19.68
C GLN A 352 -16.31 7.25 19.94
N TYR A 353 -15.54 6.18 19.71
CA TYR A 353 -16.00 4.79 19.84
C TYR A 353 -15.31 4.05 20.98
N TYR A 354 -14.19 4.58 21.46
CA TYR A 354 -13.41 4.04 22.58
C TYR A 354 -13.03 5.16 23.54
N PRO A 355 -12.97 4.91 24.86
CA PRO A 355 -12.49 5.88 25.84
C PRO A 355 -11.08 6.38 25.50
N LEU A 356 -10.81 7.66 25.76
CA LEU A 356 -9.51 8.27 25.50
C LEU A 356 -8.41 7.56 26.34
N MET A 357 -7.44 6.97 25.65
CA MET A 357 -6.32 6.26 26.29
C MET A 357 -5.14 7.17 26.62
N ILE A 358 -5.03 8.32 25.95
CA ILE A 358 -3.97 9.31 26.21
C ILE A 358 -4.38 10.16 27.41
N LYS A 359 -3.55 10.19 28.46
CA LYS A 359 -3.94 10.77 29.76
C LYS A 359 -3.47 12.21 29.96
N GLN A 360 -2.48 12.65 29.20
CA GLN A 360 -1.86 13.97 29.38
C GLN A 360 -1.16 14.47 28.11
N ASN A 361 -0.94 15.78 28.05
CA ASN A 361 0.04 16.34 27.11
C ASN A 361 1.45 15.93 27.52
N VAL A 362 2.33 15.79 26.52
CA VAL A 362 3.77 15.58 26.70
C VAL A 362 4.55 16.77 26.18
N GLN A 363 5.78 16.94 26.66
CA GLN A 363 6.67 18.01 26.21
C GLN A 363 6.97 17.88 24.72
N ARG A 364 6.76 18.96 23.95
CA ARG A 364 7.04 18.97 22.51
C ARG A 364 8.53 19.07 22.20
N ASN A 365 8.99 18.26 21.23
CA ASN A 365 10.31 18.36 20.63
C ASN A 365 10.28 19.35 19.46
N VAL A 366 10.55 20.63 19.77
CA VAL A 366 10.52 21.75 18.82
C VAL A 366 11.48 21.53 17.65
N GLU A 367 12.70 21.05 17.91
CA GLU A 367 13.74 20.84 16.90
C GLU A 367 13.35 19.76 15.89
N SER A 368 12.80 18.64 16.36
CA SER A 368 12.26 17.59 15.51
C SER A 368 11.11 18.10 14.66
N LYS A 369 10.22 18.94 15.23
CA LYS A 369 9.14 19.55 14.46
C LYS A 369 9.67 20.44 13.34
N ILE A 370 10.65 21.30 13.61
CA ILE A 370 11.28 22.16 12.60
C ILE A 370 11.87 21.33 11.46
N LEU A 371 12.67 20.30 11.78
CA LEU A 371 13.28 19.41 10.77
C LEU A 371 12.22 18.80 9.85
N ARG A 372 11.12 18.31 10.42
CA ARG A 372 10.01 17.70 9.67
C ARG A 372 9.20 18.71 8.88
N ALA A 373 8.92 19.88 9.43
CA ALA A 373 8.19 20.94 8.75
C ALA A 373 8.95 21.42 7.51
N VAL A 374 10.25 21.70 7.65
CA VAL A 374 11.13 22.09 6.54
C VAL A 374 11.18 20.99 5.48
N ARG A 375 11.33 19.72 5.88
CA ARG A 375 11.30 18.58 4.94
C ARG A 375 9.95 18.48 4.22
N ALA A 376 8.84 18.59 4.94
CA ALA A 376 7.49 18.48 4.39
C ALA A 376 7.25 19.59 3.35
N ILE A 377 7.62 20.83 3.67
CA ILE A 377 7.52 21.99 2.77
C ILE A 377 8.35 21.74 1.51
N LEU A 378 9.64 21.41 1.64
CA LEU A 378 10.51 21.13 0.49
C LEU A 378 10.00 19.94 -0.34
N SER A 379 9.44 18.90 0.29
CA SER A 379 8.87 17.76 -0.42
C SER A 379 7.71 18.17 -1.32
N GLN A 380 6.85 19.09 -0.87
CA GLN A 380 5.80 19.66 -1.71
C GLN A 380 6.38 20.52 -2.84
N LEU A 381 7.36 21.39 -2.52
CA LEU A 381 8.00 22.27 -3.50
C LEU A 381 8.82 21.51 -4.54
N SER A 382 9.19 20.24 -4.29
CA SER A 382 9.85 19.38 -5.27
C SER A 382 8.99 19.03 -6.51
N LYS A 383 7.72 19.43 -6.51
CA LYS A 383 6.79 19.35 -7.66
C LYS A 383 6.91 20.55 -8.62
N SER A 384 7.73 21.55 -8.30
CA SER A 384 8.01 22.73 -9.14
C SER A 384 9.10 22.48 -10.18
N GLU A 385 9.39 23.50 -11.00
CA GLU A 385 10.55 23.58 -11.87
C GLU A 385 11.89 23.50 -11.12
N LYS A 386 11.92 23.86 -9.82
CA LYS A 386 13.13 23.81 -8.96
C LYS A 386 13.41 22.42 -8.36
N ARG A 387 12.72 21.37 -8.82
CA ARG A 387 12.80 19.99 -8.32
C ARG A 387 14.22 19.47 -8.09
N HIS A 388 15.16 19.72 -9.01
CA HIS A 388 16.50 19.15 -8.93
C HIS A 388 17.24 19.66 -7.67
N ASN A 389 17.28 20.98 -7.49
CA ASN A 389 17.94 21.62 -6.35
C ASN A 389 17.31 21.19 -5.02
N ILE A 390 15.97 21.16 -4.99
CA ILE A 390 15.20 20.75 -3.80
C ILE A 390 15.49 19.29 -3.44
N LYS A 391 15.52 18.37 -4.42
CA LYS A 391 15.83 16.96 -4.15
C LYS A 391 17.25 16.76 -3.67
N ASN A 392 18.21 17.55 -4.16
CA ASN A 392 19.59 17.47 -3.68
C ASN A 392 19.68 17.91 -2.20
N ALA A 393 19.03 18.99 -1.81
CA ALA A 393 18.98 19.41 -0.40
C ALA A 393 18.24 18.41 0.51
N LEU A 394 17.17 17.78 0.02
CA LEU A 394 16.47 16.73 0.77
C LEU A 394 17.36 15.52 1.04
N LYS A 395 18.24 15.15 0.09
CA LYS A 395 19.22 14.05 0.21
C LYS A 395 20.36 14.36 1.20
N ILE A 396 20.88 15.59 1.19
CA ILE A 396 21.98 16.00 2.11
C ILE A 396 21.54 15.88 3.58
N ASN A 397 20.25 16.02 3.85
CA ASN A 397 19.65 15.83 5.17
C ASN A 397 20.23 16.72 6.29
N GLN A 398 20.68 17.94 5.95
CA GLN A 398 21.12 18.94 6.93
C GLN A 398 20.16 20.13 6.93
N LEU A 399 19.80 20.62 8.13
CA LEU A 399 18.84 21.72 8.28
C LEU A 399 19.29 22.99 7.55
N CYS A 400 20.55 23.43 7.76
CA CYS A 400 21.06 24.65 7.13
C CYS A 400 20.95 24.66 5.60
N VAL A 401 21.32 23.55 4.94
CA VAL A 401 21.24 23.42 3.47
C VAL A 401 19.79 23.47 3.00
N ARG A 402 18.86 22.88 3.77
CA ARG A 402 17.43 22.92 3.46
C ARG A 402 16.86 24.33 3.60
N LEU A 403 17.26 25.07 4.63
CA LEU A 403 16.85 26.46 4.85
C LEU A 403 17.41 27.39 3.77
N GLU A 404 18.67 27.21 3.36
CA GLU A 404 19.28 27.97 2.27
C GLU A 404 18.50 27.79 0.97
N ILE A 405 18.20 26.55 0.58
CA ILE A 405 17.35 26.30 -0.59
C ILE A 405 15.97 26.93 -0.40
N LEU A 406 15.31 26.73 0.75
CA LEU A 406 13.98 27.30 1.00
C LEU A 406 13.98 28.84 0.93
N ARG A 407 15.07 29.49 1.34
CA ARG A 407 15.26 30.93 1.29
C ARG A 407 15.30 31.46 -0.14
N THR A 408 15.97 30.74 -1.06
CA THR A 408 16.03 31.14 -2.48
C THR A 408 14.70 31.03 -3.23
N LEU A 409 13.69 30.34 -2.67
CA LEU A 409 12.40 30.13 -3.32
C LEU A 409 11.44 31.29 -3.04
N VAL A 410 10.99 31.94 -4.11
CA VAL A 410 9.92 32.96 -4.10
C VAL A 410 8.64 32.29 -4.62
N PHE A 411 7.66 32.06 -3.75
CA PHE A 411 6.51 31.19 -4.07
C PHE A 411 5.65 31.72 -5.21
N GLU A 412 5.52 33.05 -5.34
CA GLU A 412 4.77 33.70 -6.43
C GLU A 412 5.28 33.33 -7.82
N THR A 413 6.59 33.09 -7.94
CA THR A 413 7.25 32.82 -9.22
C THR A 413 7.40 31.34 -9.52
N LEU A 414 7.02 30.45 -8.58
CA LEU A 414 7.17 29.02 -8.76
C LEU A 414 6.14 28.47 -9.73
N ASN A 415 6.63 27.74 -10.73
CA ASN A 415 5.81 27.03 -11.68
C ASN A 415 5.67 25.56 -11.25
N PHE A 416 4.54 25.25 -10.63
CA PHE A 416 4.20 23.87 -10.32
C PHE A 416 3.91 23.11 -11.62
N LYS A 417 4.63 22.01 -11.87
CA LYS A 417 4.50 21.20 -13.10
C LYS A 417 3.15 20.47 -13.21
N THR A 418 2.17 20.82 -12.39
CA THR A 418 0.85 20.21 -12.35
C THR A 418 -0.18 21.21 -12.83
N ASN A 419 -0.92 20.84 -13.89
CA ASN A 419 -2.08 21.61 -14.34
C ASN A 419 -3.31 21.39 -13.44
N ASN A 420 -3.15 20.65 -12.32
CA ASN A 420 -4.25 20.32 -11.43
C ASN A 420 -4.30 21.33 -10.28
N GLU A 421 -5.22 22.29 -10.38
CA GLU A 421 -5.45 23.34 -9.37
C GLU A 421 -5.68 22.75 -7.97
N LYS A 422 -6.42 21.64 -7.85
CA LYS A 422 -6.65 20.98 -6.56
C LYS A 422 -5.35 20.53 -5.89
N ILE A 423 -4.41 19.98 -6.66
CA ILE A 423 -3.10 19.56 -6.14
C ILE A 423 -2.31 20.76 -5.64
N LEU A 424 -2.35 21.88 -6.38
CA LEU A 424 -1.71 23.12 -5.96
C LEU A 424 -2.31 23.65 -4.65
N THR A 425 -3.64 23.74 -4.58
CA THR A 425 -4.36 24.20 -3.39
C THR A 425 -4.05 23.35 -2.16
N ASP A 426 -4.01 22.01 -2.28
CA ASP A 426 -3.66 21.14 -1.16
C ASP A 426 -2.18 21.25 -0.77
N THR A 427 -1.28 21.44 -1.74
CA THR A 427 0.15 21.72 -1.48
C THR A 427 0.32 23.03 -0.72
N VAL A 428 -0.34 24.11 -1.14
CA VAL A 428 -0.27 25.44 -0.52
C VAL A 428 -0.85 25.42 0.89
N LYS A 429 -2.01 24.78 1.09
CA LYS A 429 -2.63 24.55 2.40
C LYS A 429 -1.68 23.83 3.36
N LEU A 430 -1.02 22.76 2.89
CA LEU A 430 -0.07 22.01 3.71
C LEU A 430 1.11 22.87 4.13
N ILE A 431 1.69 23.65 3.19
CA ILE A 431 2.80 24.57 3.49
C ILE A 431 2.36 25.61 4.54
N ALA A 432 1.23 26.27 4.33
CA ALA A 432 0.69 27.25 5.26
C ALA A 432 0.47 26.67 6.66
N PHE A 433 -0.09 25.46 6.75
CA PHE A 433 -0.30 24.79 8.04
C PHE A 433 1.03 24.46 8.73
N GLN A 434 2.03 23.93 8.00
CA GLN A 434 3.34 23.62 8.57
C GLN A 434 4.08 24.87 9.05
N LEU A 435 4.00 25.98 8.31
CA LEU A 435 4.58 27.27 8.71
C LEU A 435 3.93 27.77 10.00
N GLY A 436 2.61 27.98 10.00
CA GLY A 436 1.93 28.57 11.14
C GLY A 436 2.00 27.70 12.40
N GLN A 437 1.84 26.39 12.27
CA GLN A 437 1.94 25.45 13.40
C GLN A 437 3.36 25.45 14.00
N THR A 438 4.39 25.45 13.16
CA THR A 438 5.78 25.38 13.65
C THR A 438 6.25 26.72 14.23
N MET A 439 5.90 27.85 13.60
CA MET A 439 6.19 29.18 14.15
C MET A 439 5.54 29.37 15.53
N ALA A 440 4.29 28.95 15.70
CA ALA A 440 3.62 28.98 16.99
C ALA A 440 4.35 28.11 18.02
N LEU A 441 4.79 26.91 17.64
CA LEU A 441 5.51 26.02 18.53
C LEU A 441 6.88 26.58 18.98
N ILE A 442 7.60 27.27 18.08
CA ILE A 442 8.83 28.00 18.43
C ILE A 442 8.56 29.05 19.52
N GLN A 443 7.35 29.64 19.52
CA GLN A 443 6.88 30.59 20.53
C GLN A 443 6.15 29.90 21.70
N HIS A 444 6.38 28.59 21.91
CA HIS A 444 5.78 27.79 22.98
C HIS A 444 4.25 27.70 22.95
N LYS A 445 3.64 27.80 21.76
CA LYS A 445 2.19 27.62 21.55
C LYS A 445 1.92 26.41 20.67
N GLU A 446 1.10 25.49 21.17
CA GLU A 446 0.70 24.30 20.43
C GLU A 446 -0.62 24.54 19.70
N LEU A 447 -0.64 24.34 18.39
CA LEU A 447 -1.82 24.53 17.54
C LEU A 447 -2.11 23.23 16.78
N TYR A 448 -3.36 22.79 16.82
CA TYR A 448 -3.78 21.51 16.21
C TYR A 448 -4.85 21.67 15.14
N THR A 449 -5.53 22.82 15.09
CA THR A 449 -6.56 23.08 14.09
C THR A 449 -6.18 24.21 13.14
N LYS A 450 -6.83 24.25 11.97
CA LYS A 450 -6.68 25.35 11.02
C LYS A 450 -7.10 26.69 11.63
N ASN A 451 -8.16 26.68 12.45
CA ASN A 451 -8.66 27.87 13.11
C ASN A 451 -7.67 28.39 14.15
N ASP A 452 -6.98 27.52 14.88
CA ASP A 452 -5.91 27.92 15.80
C ASP A 452 -4.77 28.62 15.06
N VAL A 453 -4.35 28.04 13.93
CA VAL A 453 -3.30 28.65 13.09
C VAL A 453 -3.73 30.00 12.54
N ILE A 454 -5.00 30.16 12.12
CA ILE A 454 -5.54 31.44 11.65
C ILE A 454 -5.60 32.48 12.77
N ARG A 455 -5.97 32.08 13.98
CA ARG A 455 -5.97 32.97 15.15
C ARG A 455 -4.56 33.42 15.52
N PHE A 456 -3.56 32.56 15.32
CA PHE A 456 -2.16 32.88 15.54
C PHE A 456 -1.59 33.80 14.45
N ASP A 457 -1.83 33.49 13.17
CA ASP A 457 -1.41 34.31 12.03
C ASP A 457 -2.53 34.36 10.96
N CYS A 458 -3.27 35.47 10.94
CA CYS A 458 -4.41 35.65 10.07
C CYS A 458 -4.03 35.73 8.58
N ARG A 459 -2.76 36.02 8.25
CA ARG A 459 -2.25 36.06 6.87
C ARG A 459 -2.32 34.69 6.22
N LEU A 460 -2.36 33.62 7.00
CA LEU A 460 -2.44 32.23 6.52
C LEU A 460 -3.87 31.78 6.17
N ARG A 461 -4.90 32.56 6.53
CA ARG A 461 -6.31 32.20 6.32
C ARG A 461 -6.62 31.82 4.87
N PRO A 462 -6.26 32.61 3.84
CA PRO A 462 -6.66 32.31 2.47
C PRO A 462 -6.16 30.93 2.03
N TYR A 463 -4.95 30.57 2.43
CA TYR A 463 -4.33 29.28 2.10
C TYR A 463 -4.97 28.10 2.85
N LEU A 464 -5.26 28.27 4.14
CA LEU A 464 -5.84 27.22 4.99
C LEU A 464 -7.31 26.95 4.65
N MET A 465 -8.03 27.97 4.23
CA MET A 465 -9.43 27.90 3.80
C MET A 465 -9.59 27.65 2.30
N ARG A 466 -8.48 27.54 1.56
CA ARG A 466 -8.45 27.28 0.11
C ARG A 466 -9.14 28.39 -0.72
N GLU A 467 -9.08 29.62 -0.22
CA GLU A 467 -9.57 30.81 -0.92
C GLU A 467 -8.62 31.15 -2.08
N LYS A 468 -9.16 31.69 -3.17
CA LYS A 468 -8.37 32.10 -4.33
C LYS A 468 -7.55 33.35 -3.99
N CYS A 469 -6.23 33.20 -3.89
CA CYS A 469 -5.30 34.25 -3.51
C CYS A 469 -3.93 34.04 -4.16
N GLY A 470 -3.12 35.10 -4.23
CA GLY A 470 -1.71 35.01 -4.64
C GLY A 470 -0.81 34.44 -3.52
N LEU A 471 0.43 34.09 -3.86
CA LEU A 471 1.37 33.44 -2.95
C LEU A 471 2.33 34.41 -2.24
N GLU A 472 2.13 35.72 -2.42
CA GLU A 472 2.99 36.80 -1.90
C GLU A 472 3.11 36.74 -0.38
N LEU A 473 1.96 36.68 0.30
CA LEU A 473 1.93 36.62 1.76
C LEU A 473 2.56 35.32 2.28
N LEU A 474 2.40 34.21 1.57
CA LEU A 474 3.02 32.94 1.95
C LEU A 474 4.56 32.99 1.83
N THR A 475 5.10 33.68 0.82
CA THR A 475 6.54 33.94 0.71
C THR A 475 7.05 34.73 1.91
N VAL A 476 6.31 35.77 2.33
CA VAL A 476 6.66 36.60 3.50
C VAL A 476 6.69 35.74 4.77
N VAL A 477 5.62 34.99 5.06
CA VAL A 477 5.55 34.12 6.25
C VAL A 477 6.63 33.05 6.23
N LYS A 478 6.95 32.48 5.06
CA LYS A 478 8.07 31.54 4.90
C LYS A 478 9.41 32.18 5.29
N ASN A 479 9.66 33.43 4.90
CA ASN A 479 10.92 34.10 5.24
C ASN A 479 11.04 34.34 6.75
N GLU A 480 9.97 34.83 7.39
CA GLU A 480 9.90 35.01 8.84
C GLU A 480 10.11 33.68 9.58
N PHE A 481 9.51 32.59 9.10
CA PHE A 481 9.74 31.25 9.63
C PHE A 481 11.22 30.85 9.61
N ILE A 482 11.93 31.12 8.51
CA ILE A 482 13.36 30.82 8.42
C ILE A 482 14.15 31.71 9.37
N ASP A 483 13.83 33.01 9.45
CA ASP A 483 14.49 33.95 10.38
C ASP A 483 14.35 33.50 11.84
N MET A 484 13.15 33.05 12.23
CA MET A 484 12.91 32.51 13.57
C MET A 484 13.80 31.29 13.88
N ILE A 485 13.98 30.39 12.92
CA ILE A 485 14.85 29.21 13.10
C ILE A 485 16.32 29.63 13.17
N GLU A 486 16.75 30.57 12.32
CA GLU A 486 18.13 31.04 12.32
C GLU A 486 18.51 31.78 13.61
N LEU A 487 17.57 32.50 14.23
CA LEU A 487 17.77 33.08 15.56
C LEU A 487 18.03 31.99 16.61
N MET A 488 17.37 30.82 16.52
CA MET A 488 17.64 29.70 17.42
C MET A 488 19.07 29.14 17.28
N PHE A 489 19.74 29.36 16.15
CA PHE A 489 21.13 28.92 15.99
C PHE A 489 22.12 29.72 16.85
N ILE A 490 21.75 30.92 17.28
CA ILE A 490 22.58 31.73 18.20
C ILE A 490 22.71 30.99 19.54
N ASP A 491 21.59 30.56 20.09
CA ASP A 491 21.55 29.85 21.38
C ASP A 491 21.89 28.36 21.23
N ARG A 492 21.69 27.79 20.04
CA ARG A 492 21.88 26.35 19.75
C ARG A 492 22.65 26.13 18.44
N PRO A 493 23.97 26.40 18.39
CA PRO A 493 24.74 26.27 17.16
C PRO A 493 24.75 24.87 16.55
N TYR A 494 24.66 23.83 17.39
CA TYR A 494 24.59 22.43 16.94
C TYR A 494 23.36 22.15 16.08
N PHE A 495 22.26 22.87 16.31
CA PHE A 495 21.00 22.63 15.61
C PHE A 495 21.11 22.93 14.11
N LYS A 496 22.05 23.80 13.72
CA LYS A 496 22.32 24.16 12.32
C LYS A 496 22.68 22.96 11.45
N THR A 497 23.46 22.03 12.00
CA THR A 497 23.92 20.82 11.31
C THR A 497 23.05 19.60 11.61
N SER A 498 21.98 19.77 12.41
CA SER A 498 21.08 18.67 12.74
C SER A 498 20.47 18.05 11.49
N ALA A 499 20.43 16.73 11.52
CA ALA A 499 19.81 15.89 10.51
C ALA A 499 18.57 15.23 11.09
N GLU A 500 17.57 15.00 10.25
CA GLU A 500 16.44 14.18 10.65
C GLU A 500 16.91 12.73 10.73
N ILE A 501 16.84 12.14 11.92
CA ILE A 501 17.00 10.70 12.09
C ILE A 501 15.71 10.07 11.58
N LEU A 502 15.74 9.61 10.34
CA LEU A 502 14.65 8.80 9.79
C LEU A 502 14.75 7.43 10.47
N ASN A 503 13.83 7.15 11.39
CA ASN A 503 13.59 5.78 11.84
C ASN A 503 13.11 5.01 10.59
N THR A 504 14.05 4.32 9.93
CA THR A 504 13.80 3.46 8.77
C THR A 504 13.08 2.18 9.17
#